data_AF-A0A968IB56-F1
#
_entry.id   AF-A0A968IB56-F1
#
_cell.length_a   1.000
_cell.length_b   1.000
_cell.length_c   1.000
_cell.angle_alpha   90.00
_cell.angle_beta   90.00
_cell.angle_gamma   90.00
#
_symmetry.space_group_name_H-M   'P 1'
#
loop_
_entity.id
_entity.type
_entity.pdbx_description
1 polymer ?
#
loop_
_entity_poly.entity_id
_entity_poly.type
_entity_poly.pdbx_seq_one_letter_code
_entity_poly.pdbx_strand_id
1 'polypeptide(L)'
;MNNLPAWIPNINAWLSSFLVILLSRGLAYVFQLVYLLLNYFLPFSLREKLIVYSLFLLSPIVLIAVVHHGLHYILDRFFPNTRSLEIGKVEGFFPGLISWWEGLFGWQALAIATLISGSLFAFFLPPEIKSLDNLWDWWVVIKPFLTVMTLIQLIVIAYLYQFESLLRNYLISIGSRDR
;
A
#
# COMPACT_ATOMS: atom_id res chain seq x y z
N MET A 1 14.09 0.93 -19.98
CA MET A 1 15.32 0.78 -19.17
C MET A 1 15.09 -0.31 -18.14
N ASN A 2 15.49 -1.56 -18.41
CA ASN A 2 15.45 -2.65 -17.43
C ASN A 2 16.78 -3.42 -17.52
N ASN A 3 17.82 -2.88 -16.88
CA ASN A 3 19.12 -3.55 -16.74
C ASN A 3 19.23 -4.34 -15.43
N LEU A 4 18.10 -4.53 -14.73
CA LEU A 4 18.06 -5.30 -13.49
C LEU A 4 17.93 -6.79 -13.81
N PRO A 5 18.53 -7.67 -12.98
CA PRO A 5 18.29 -9.10 -13.03
C PRO A 5 16.79 -9.42 -12.99
N ALA A 6 16.35 -10.45 -13.72
CA ALA A 6 14.95 -10.81 -13.86
C ALA A 6 14.21 -11.09 -12.54
N TRP A 7 14.94 -11.38 -11.46
CA TRP A 7 14.40 -11.65 -10.13
C TRP A 7 14.30 -10.41 -9.23
N ILE A 8 14.81 -9.25 -9.66
CA ILE A 8 14.68 -7.99 -8.92
C ILE A 8 13.47 -7.22 -9.47
N PRO A 9 12.52 -6.76 -8.61
CA PRO A 9 11.42 -5.92 -9.05
C PRO A 9 11.88 -4.68 -9.80
N ASN A 10 11.10 -4.27 -10.80
CA ASN A 10 11.38 -3.07 -11.56
C ASN A 10 11.31 -1.81 -10.67
N ILE A 11 11.89 -0.69 -11.15
CA ILE A 11 11.97 0.54 -10.36
C ILE A 11 10.59 1.09 -9.96
N ASN A 12 9.58 0.89 -10.81
CA ASN A 12 8.22 1.36 -10.54
C ASN A 12 7.58 0.57 -9.39
N ALA A 13 7.79 -0.75 -9.34
CA ALA A 13 7.33 -1.60 -8.26
C ALA A 13 7.96 -1.19 -6.90
N TRP A 14 9.24 -0.82 -6.91
CA TRP A 14 9.89 -0.25 -5.72
C TRP A 14 9.28 1.09 -5.32
N LEU A 15 9.08 2.02 -6.26
CA LEU A 15 8.46 3.32 -5.98
C LEU A 15 7.05 3.16 -5.39
N SER A 16 6.22 2.30 -5.97
CA SER A 16 4.89 1.99 -5.45
C SER A 16 4.95 1.39 -4.05
N SER A 17 5.92 0.50 -3.79
CA SER A 17 6.14 -0.06 -2.46
C SER A 17 6.51 0.99 -1.41
N PHE A 18 7.45 1.88 -1.74
CA PHE A 18 7.82 3.00 -0.88
C PHE A 18 6.62 3.92 -0.59
N LEU A 19 5.82 4.25 -1.61
CA LEU A 19 4.66 5.11 -1.45
C LEU A 19 3.61 4.48 -0.53
N VAL A 20 3.26 3.21 -0.75
CA VAL A 20 2.28 2.51 0.10
C VAL A 20 2.74 2.45 1.55
N ILE A 21 4.03 2.20 1.81
CA ILE A 21 4.57 2.21 3.17
C ILE A 21 4.54 3.60 3.79
N LEU A 22 4.94 4.64 3.06
CA LEU A 22 4.89 6.01 3.56
C LEU A 22 3.46 6.43 3.89
N LEU A 23 2.52 6.13 2.99
CA LEU A 23 1.12 6.44 3.17
C LEU A 23 0.53 5.66 4.34
N SER A 24 0.86 4.38 4.49
CA SER A 24 0.36 3.57 5.62
C SER A 24 0.81 4.09 6.97
N ARG A 25 2.04 4.62 7.06
CA ARG A 25 2.55 5.27 8.28
C ARG A 25 1.80 6.56 8.59
N GLY A 26 1.56 7.40 7.58
CA GLY A 26 0.72 8.58 7.74
C GLY A 26 -0.70 8.23 8.17
N LEU A 27 -1.29 7.21 7.56
CA LEU A 27 -2.62 6.70 7.91
C LEU A 27 -2.67 6.15 9.33
N ALA A 28 -1.66 5.41 9.79
CA ALA A 28 -1.61 4.89 11.15
C ALA A 28 -1.71 6.01 12.19
N TYR A 29 -1.03 7.14 11.97
CA TYR A 29 -1.12 8.31 12.84
C TYR A 29 -2.52 8.94 12.84
N VAL A 30 -3.07 9.20 11.64
CA VAL A 30 -4.44 9.72 11.50
C VAL A 30 -5.42 8.76 12.18
N PHE A 31 -5.16 7.45 12.07
CA PHE A 31 -6.05 6.45 12.58
C PHE A 31 -6.06 6.40 14.10
N GLN A 32 -4.88 6.52 14.72
CA GLN A 32 -4.77 6.64 16.16
C GLN A 32 -5.52 7.88 16.68
N LEU A 33 -5.39 9.03 16.00
CA LEU A 33 -6.07 10.26 16.38
C LEU A 33 -7.60 10.10 16.29
N VAL A 34 -8.10 9.56 15.18
CA VAL A 34 -9.54 9.33 14.99
C VAL A 34 -10.08 8.34 16.02
N TYR A 35 -9.36 7.25 16.29
CA TYR A 35 -9.74 6.29 17.33
C TYR A 35 -9.88 6.94 18.71
N LEU A 36 -8.92 7.80 19.09
CA LEU A 36 -8.97 8.53 20.36
C LEU A 36 -10.16 9.49 20.39
N LEU A 37 -10.39 10.24 19.32
CA LEU A 37 -11.52 11.18 19.23
C LEU A 37 -12.87 10.48 19.32
N LEU A 38 -13.04 9.36 18.59
CA LEU A 38 -14.27 8.56 18.57
C LEU A 38 -14.59 7.98 19.94
N ASN A 39 -13.59 7.47 20.67
CA ASN A 39 -13.83 6.86 21.98
C ASN A 39 -13.97 7.87 23.11
N TYR A 40 -13.38 9.07 22.97
CA TYR A 40 -13.41 10.08 24.04
C TYR A 40 -14.58 11.06 23.92
N PHE A 41 -14.97 11.46 22.71
CA PHE A 41 -15.93 12.57 22.50
C PHE A 41 -17.31 12.14 22.00
N LEU A 42 -17.46 10.90 21.50
CA LEU A 42 -18.69 10.48 20.84
C LEU A 42 -19.30 9.26 21.55
N PRO A 43 -20.46 9.41 22.22
CA PRO A 43 -21.15 8.31 22.87
C PRO A 43 -21.90 7.44 21.85
N PHE A 44 -21.17 6.89 20.87
CA PHE A 44 -21.74 6.02 19.85
C PHE A 44 -22.18 4.68 20.44
N SER A 45 -23.34 4.22 19.98
CA SER A 45 -23.80 2.84 20.17
C SER A 45 -22.86 1.86 19.44
N LEU A 46 -22.92 0.58 19.81
CA LEU A 46 -22.11 -0.47 19.17
C LEU A 46 -22.32 -0.51 17.65
N ARG A 47 -23.56 -0.35 17.18
CA ARG A 47 -23.90 -0.34 15.75
C ARG A 47 -23.21 0.80 15.01
N GLU A 48 -23.24 2.01 15.57
CA GLU A 48 -22.60 3.17 14.97
C GLU A 48 -21.07 3.02 14.95
N LYS A 49 -20.49 2.49 16.04
CA LYS A 49 -19.05 2.17 16.10
C LYS A 49 -18.66 1.19 15.00
N LEU A 50 -19.43 0.13 14.78
CA LEU A 50 -19.16 -0.84 13.70
C LEU A 50 -19.18 -0.17 12.32
N ILE A 51 -20.19 0.67 12.03
CA ILE A 51 -20.28 1.39 10.75
C ILE A 51 -19.05 2.29 10.55
N VAL A 52 -18.70 3.08 11.57
CA VAL A 52 -17.56 3.99 11.52
C VAL A 52 -16.25 3.22 11.32
N TYR A 53 -16.03 2.14 12.07
CA TYR A 53 -14.83 1.31 11.93
C TYR A 53 -14.76 0.61 10.56
N SER A 54 -15.88 0.17 10.00
CA SER A 54 -15.90 -0.38 8.64
C SER A 54 -15.54 0.66 7.58
N LEU A 55 -16.12 1.87 7.64
CA LEU A 55 -15.77 2.96 6.74
C LEU A 55 -14.30 3.34 6.86
N PHE A 56 -13.81 3.35 8.09
CA PHE A 56 -12.42 3.64 8.40
C PHE A 56 -11.47 2.59 7.85
N LEU A 57 -11.82 1.29 7.94
CA LEU A 57 -11.05 0.19 7.34
C LEU A 57 -10.98 0.28 5.81
N LEU A 58 -12.01 0.83 5.17
CA LEU A 58 -12.07 1.02 3.71
C LEU A 58 -11.42 2.33 3.25
N SER A 59 -11.27 3.31 4.14
CA SER A 59 -10.68 4.62 3.82
C SER A 59 -9.27 4.60 3.20
N PRO A 60 -8.36 3.65 3.53
CA PRO A 60 -7.07 3.53 2.86
C PRO A 60 -7.19 3.32 1.36
N ILE A 61 -8.21 2.59 0.89
CA ILE A 61 -8.39 2.31 -0.55
C ILE A 61 -8.59 3.63 -1.30
N VAL A 62 -9.46 4.52 -0.78
CA VAL A 62 -9.71 5.84 -1.35
C VAL A 62 -8.44 6.69 -1.33
N LEU A 63 -7.75 6.73 -0.18
CA LEU A 63 -6.57 7.56 -0.01
C LEU A 63 -5.41 7.11 -0.89
N ILE A 64 -5.13 5.80 -0.96
CA ILE A 64 -4.12 5.24 -1.86
C ILE A 64 -4.49 5.55 -3.31
N ALA A 65 -5.74 5.35 -3.72
CA ALA A 65 -6.19 5.64 -5.10
C ALA A 65 -5.98 7.10 -5.49
N VAL A 66 -6.34 8.04 -4.60
CA VAL A 66 -6.19 9.48 -4.85
C VAL A 66 -4.71 9.87 -4.90
N VAL A 67 -3.89 9.37 -3.98
CA VAL A 67 -2.45 9.69 -3.94
C VAL A 67 -1.72 9.10 -5.13
N HIS A 68 -2.01 7.84 -5.50
CA HIS A 68 -1.45 7.21 -6.71
C HIS A 68 -1.86 7.97 -7.98
N HIS A 69 -3.15 8.29 -8.12
CA HIS A 69 -3.63 9.08 -9.25
C HIS A 69 -2.93 10.43 -9.34
N GLY A 70 -2.84 11.16 -8.22
CA GLY A 70 -2.18 12.45 -8.15
C GLY A 70 -0.70 12.35 -8.49
N LEU A 71 0.00 11.32 -8.01
CA LEU A 71 1.40 11.08 -8.36
C LEU A 71 1.55 10.85 -9.87
N HIS A 72 0.75 9.96 -10.46
CA HIS A 72 0.81 9.70 -11.90
C HIS A 72 0.49 10.95 -12.70
N TYR A 73 -0.51 11.73 -12.29
CA TYR A 73 -0.84 13.00 -12.91
C TYR A 73 0.34 14.01 -12.89
N ILE A 74 1.02 14.14 -11.75
CA ILE A 74 2.20 15.00 -11.60
C ILE A 74 3.36 14.47 -12.46
N LEU A 75 3.67 13.18 -12.39
CA LEU A 75 4.74 12.57 -13.17
C LEU A 75 4.49 12.68 -14.66
N ASP A 76 3.25 12.48 -15.13
CA ASP A 76 2.88 12.61 -16.53
C ASP A 76 3.03 14.03 -17.07
N ARG A 77 2.86 15.03 -16.19
CA ARG A 77 2.94 16.45 -16.55
C ARG A 77 4.36 16.99 -16.52
N PHE A 78 5.15 16.61 -15.50
CA PHE A 78 6.48 17.18 -15.27
C PHE A 78 7.64 16.25 -15.70
N PHE A 79 7.41 14.94 -15.74
CA PHE A 79 8.40 13.92 -16.07
C PHE A 79 7.85 12.87 -17.06
N PRO A 80 7.36 13.27 -18.25
CA PRO A 80 6.68 12.34 -19.18
C PRO A 80 7.54 11.15 -19.64
N ASN A 81 8.87 11.25 -19.51
CA ASN A 81 9.81 10.18 -19.83
C ASN A 81 9.81 9.03 -18.80
N THR A 82 9.18 9.20 -17.63
CA THR A 82 9.04 8.14 -16.60
C THR A 82 7.82 7.26 -16.82
N ARG A 83 7.07 7.47 -17.90
CA ARG A 83 5.89 6.66 -18.22
C ARG A 83 6.26 5.20 -18.45
N SER A 84 5.60 4.30 -17.74
CA SER A 84 5.58 2.90 -18.13
C SER A 84 4.65 2.74 -19.34
N LEU A 85 4.98 1.82 -20.25
CA LEU A 85 4.11 1.43 -21.36
C LEU A 85 2.76 0.87 -20.88
N GLU A 86 2.69 0.48 -19.61
CA GLU A 86 1.56 -0.19 -18.96
C GLU A 86 0.47 0.79 -18.50
N ILE A 87 0.85 2.03 -18.21
CA ILE A 87 -0.04 3.07 -17.71
C ILE A 87 -0.16 4.11 -18.83
N GLY A 88 -1.27 4.04 -19.56
CA GLY A 88 -1.66 5.10 -20.49
C GLY A 88 -1.71 6.45 -19.77
N LYS A 89 -1.60 7.53 -20.53
CA LYS A 89 -1.62 8.90 -19.98
C LYS A 89 -2.84 9.09 -19.06
N VAL A 90 -2.60 9.55 -17.84
CA VAL A 90 -3.68 9.88 -16.92
C VAL A 90 -4.33 11.19 -17.36
N GLU A 91 -5.64 11.13 -17.65
CA GLU A 91 -6.44 12.30 -18.02
C GLU A 91 -7.53 12.55 -16.99
N GLY A 92 -7.75 13.83 -16.67
CA GLY A 92 -8.72 14.25 -15.65
C GLY A 92 -8.10 14.45 -14.26
N PHE A 93 -8.91 15.03 -13.36
CA PHE A 93 -8.54 15.35 -11.98
C PHE A 93 -8.96 14.26 -10.98
N PHE A 94 -9.91 13.41 -11.36
CA PHE A 94 -10.49 12.38 -10.50
C PHE A 94 -9.94 10.99 -10.81
N PRO A 95 -9.75 10.13 -9.79
CA PRO A 95 -9.27 8.77 -9.97
C PRO A 95 -10.24 7.96 -10.83
N GLY A 96 -9.73 7.45 -11.95
CA GLY A 96 -10.42 6.48 -12.79
C GLY A 96 -10.37 5.07 -12.22
N LEU A 97 -10.98 4.11 -12.91
CA LEU A 97 -11.03 2.70 -12.46
C LEU A 97 -9.66 2.09 -12.18
N ILE A 98 -8.64 2.44 -12.97
CA ILE A 98 -7.26 1.96 -12.75
C ILE A 98 -6.70 2.48 -11.43
N SER A 99 -6.91 3.75 -11.10
CA SER A 99 -6.47 4.31 -9.82
C SER A 99 -7.21 3.68 -8.63
N TRP A 100 -8.51 3.37 -8.78
CA TRP A 100 -9.25 2.62 -7.76
C TRP A 100 -8.69 1.20 -7.57
N TRP A 101 -8.33 0.53 -8.67
CA TRP A 101 -7.66 -0.76 -8.62
C TRP A 101 -6.30 -0.68 -7.91
N GLU A 102 -5.49 0.33 -8.23
CA GLU A 102 -4.21 0.59 -7.55
C GLU A 102 -4.42 0.83 -6.05
N GLY A 103 -5.47 1.57 -5.67
CA GLY A 103 -5.86 1.77 -4.28
C GLY A 103 -6.18 0.47 -3.55
N LEU A 104 -7.02 -0.37 -4.18
CA LEU A 104 -7.41 -1.66 -3.65
C LEU A 104 -6.22 -2.62 -3.54
N PHE A 105 -5.40 -2.69 -4.60
CA PHE A 105 -4.23 -3.54 -4.67
C PHE A 105 -3.17 -3.11 -3.65
N GLY A 106 -2.90 -1.80 -3.53
CA GLY A 106 -1.97 -1.27 -2.53
C GLY A 106 -2.39 -1.62 -1.10
N TRP A 107 -3.69 -1.53 -0.80
CA TRP A 107 -4.22 -1.92 0.52
C TRP A 107 -4.05 -3.42 0.79
N GLN A 108 -4.37 -4.27 -0.19
CA GLN A 108 -4.16 -5.72 -0.07
C GLN A 108 -2.69 -6.11 0.05
N ALA A 109 -1.82 -5.47 -0.75
CA ALA A 109 -0.38 -5.71 -0.71
C ALA A 109 0.20 -5.38 0.66
N LEU A 110 -0.24 -4.26 1.25
CA LEU A 110 0.12 -3.89 2.61
C LEU A 110 -0.38 -4.94 3.62
N ALA A 111 -1.63 -5.38 3.53
CA ALA A 111 -2.18 -6.40 4.44
C ALA A 111 -1.41 -7.73 4.35
N ILE A 112 -1.06 -8.18 3.14
CA ILE A 112 -0.26 -9.40 2.94
C ILE A 112 1.15 -9.22 3.50
N ALA A 113 1.79 -8.08 3.22
CA ALA A 113 3.12 -7.78 3.75
C ALA A 113 3.14 -7.68 5.28
N THR A 114 2.07 -7.15 5.87
CA THR A 114 1.83 -7.13 7.32
C THR A 114 1.83 -8.54 7.88
N LEU A 115 1.02 -9.43 7.30
CA LEU A 115 0.91 -10.82 7.75
C LEU A 115 2.24 -11.55 7.61
N ILE A 116 2.91 -11.45 6.46
CA ILE A 116 4.20 -12.12 6.22
C ILE A 116 5.27 -11.62 7.20
N SER A 117 5.45 -10.30 7.30
CA SER A 117 6.45 -9.71 8.20
C SER A 117 6.15 -10.05 9.66
N GLY A 118 4.88 -9.99 10.08
CA GLY A 118 4.43 -10.38 11.41
C GLY A 118 4.67 -11.86 11.72
N SER A 119 4.37 -12.76 10.77
CA SER A 119 4.65 -14.19 10.92
C SER A 119 6.15 -14.45 11.04
N LEU A 120 6.98 -13.85 10.19
CA LEU A 120 8.44 -13.98 10.28
C LEU A 120 8.94 -13.49 11.64
N PHE A 121 8.47 -12.34 12.12
CA PHE A 121 8.81 -11.85 13.46
C PHE A 121 8.37 -12.83 14.57
N ALA A 122 7.15 -13.34 14.48
CA ALA A 122 6.61 -14.29 15.47
C ALA A 122 7.39 -15.61 15.49
N PHE A 123 7.88 -16.09 14.36
CA PHE A 123 8.68 -17.32 14.29
C PHE A 123 10.13 -17.12 14.72
N PHE A 124 10.78 -16.03 14.29
CA PHE A 124 12.23 -15.87 14.43
C PHE A 124 12.71 -15.08 15.65
N LEU A 125 11.85 -14.32 16.35
CA LEU A 125 12.28 -13.58 17.53
C LEU A 125 12.27 -14.41 18.82
N PRO A 126 13.05 -14.01 19.85
CA PRO A 126 12.94 -14.58 21.20
C PRO A 126 11.59 -14.25 21.86
N PRO A 127 11.03 -15.14 22.70
CA PRO A 127 9.74 -14.94 23.38
C PRO A 127 9.66 -13.62 24.17
N GLU A 128 10.78 -13.13 24.72
CA GLU A 128 10.81 -11.88 25.49
C GLU A 128 10.48 -10.64 24.64
N ILE A 129 10.63 -10.73 23.31
CA ILE A 129 10.35 -9.65 22.36
C ILE A 129 8.98 -9.82 21.69
N LYS A 130 8.33 -10.99 21.80
CA LYS A 130 7.06 -11.35 21.13
C LYS A 130 5.79 -10.80 21.78
N SER A 131 5.87 -9.91 22.78
CA SER A 131 4.65 -9.37 23.38
C SER A 131 3.77 -8.70 22.30
N LEU A 132 2.46 -8.91 22.40
CA LEU A 132 1.49 -8.27 21.49
C LEU A 132 1.63 -6.74 21.50
N ASP A 133 2.00 -6.17 22.64
CA ASP A 133 2.27 -4.74 22.81
C ASP A 133 3.50 -4.31 22.00
N ASN A 134 4.58 -5.09 22.00
CA ASN A 134 5.75 -4.80 21.17
C ASN A 134 5.39 -4.84 19.69
N LEU A 135 4.62 -5.84 19.25
CA LEU A 135 4.14 -5.95 17.86
C LEU A 135 3.27 -4.75 17.49
N TRP A 136 2.33 -4.37 18.36
CA TRP A 136 1.47 -3.20 18.18
C TRP A 136 2.26 -1.90 18.08
N ASP A 137 3.32 -1.74 18.87
CA ASP A 137 4.20 -0.57 18.83
C ASP A 137 4.96 -0.46 17.51
N TRP A 138 5.25 -1.56 16.81
CA TRP A 138 5.86 -1.49 15.47
C TRP A 138 4.86 -1.01 14.40
N TRP A 139 3.57 -1.11 14.67
CA TRP A 139 2.48 -0.67 13.80
C TRP A 139 2.05 0.78 14.08
N VAL A 140 1.86 1.12 15.35
CA VAL A 140 1.20 2.37 15.77
C VAL A 140 2.19 3.44 16.24
N VAL A 141 3.29 3.06 16.87
CA VAL A 141 4.29 4.04 17.31
C VAL A 141 5.17 4.42 16.14
N ILE A 142 5.43 5.72 16.00
CA ILE A 142 6.38 6.30 15.02
C ILE A 142 7.79 5.86 15.40
N LYS A 143 8.10 4.59 15.17
CA LYS A 143 9.45 4.03 15.21
C LYS A 143 10.19 4.45 13.94
N PRO A 144 11.53 4.36 13.91
CA PRO A 144 12.32 4.74 12.74
C PRO A 144 11.76 4.12 11.46
N PHE A 145 11.68 4.88 10.37
CA PHE A 145 11.14 4.39 9.10
C PHE A 145 11.80 3.07 8.65
N LEU A 146 13.12 2.97 8.87
CA LEU A 146 13.96 1.82 8.52
C LEU A 146 14.05 0.81 9.66
N THR A 147 13.01 0.00 9.82
CA THR A 147 13.03 -1.18 10.69
C THR A 147 13.20 -2.45 9.85
N VAL A 148 13.69 -3.54 10.44
CA VAL A 148 13.74 -4.85 9.76
C VAL A 148 12.35 -5.26 9.26
N MET A 149 11.30 -4.98 10.04
CA MET A 149 9.92 -5.27 9.64
C MET A 149 9.50 -4.44 8.41
N THR A 150 9.78 -3.13 8.42
CA THR A 150 9.49 -2.25 7.28
C THR A 150 10.27 -2.68 6.04
N LEU A 151 11.53 -3.12 6.18
CA LEU A 151 12.33 -3.60 5.04
C LEU A 151 11.75 -4.88 4.44
N ILE A 152 11.32 -5.83 5.28
CA ILE A 152 10.62 -7.04 4.80
C ILE A 152 9.34 -6.64 4.08
N GLN A 153 8.54 -5.74 4.65
CA GLN A 153 7.32 -5.25 4.01
C GLN A 153 7.61 -4.59 2.66
N LEU A 154 8.64 -3.75 2.60
CA LEU A 154 9.04 -3.06 1.37
C LEU A 154 9.38 -4.06 0.27
N ILE A 155 10.14 -5.09 0.60
CA ILE A 155 10.50 -6.16 -0.33
C ILE A 155 9.24 -6.90 -0.79
N VAL A 156 8.40 -7.36 0.13
CA VAL A 156 7.18 -8.12 -0.19
C VAL A 156 6.24 -7.30 -1.09
N ILE A 157 5.98 -6.04 -0.73
CA ILE A 157 5.10 -5.16 -1.52
C ILE A 157 5.70 -4.92 -2.91
N ALA A 158 7.02 -4.72 -3.04
CA ALA A 158 7.67 -4.55 -4.34
C ALA A 158 7.50 -5.81 -5.21
N TYR A 159 7.65 -7.01 -4.65
CA TYR A 159 7.38 -8.26 -5.38
C TYR A 159 5.91 -8.42 -5.77
N LEU A 160 4.97 -8.00 -4.92
CA LEU A 160 3.54 -8.02 -5.26
C LEU A 160 3.22 -7.06 -6.41
N TYR A 161 3.75 -5.84 -6.40
CA TYR A 161 3.58 -4.91 -7.52
C TYR A 161 4.25 -5.41 -8.81
N GLN A 162 5.42 -6.04 -8.71
CA GLN A 162 6.05 -6.69 -9.87
C GLN A 162 5.16 -7.81 -10.43
N PHE A 163 4.55 -8.61 -9.56
CA PHE A 163 3.63 -9.67 -9.97
C PHE A 163 2.38 -9.11 -10.66
N GLU A 164 1.76 -8.05 -10.13
CA GLU A 164 0.59 -7.39 -10.76
C GLU A 164 0.91 -6.87 -12.15
N SER A 165 2.06 -6.19 -12.30
CA SER A 165 2.52 -5.67 -13.59
C SER A 165 2.74 -6.79 -14.62
N LEU A 166 3.38 -7.89 -14.21
CA LEU A 166 3.56 -9.07 -15.08
C LEU A 166 2.23 -9.71 -15.49
N LEU A 167 1.30 -9.84 -14.55
CA LEU A 167 -0.02 -10.40 -14.80
C LEU A 167 -0.81 -9.51 -15.78
N ARG A 168 -0.81 -8.19 -15.55
CA ARG A 168 -1.45 -7.21 -16.43
C ARG A 168 -0.90 -7.27 -17.84
N ASN A 169 0.42 -7.30 -17.99
CA ASN A 169 1.09 -7.42 -19.29
C ASN A 169 0.72 -8.72 -20.01
N TYR A 170 0.69 -9.82 -19.27
CA TYR A 170 0.28 -11.11 -19.81
C TYR A 170 -1.16 -11.08 -20.32
N LEU A 171 -2.10 -10.54 -19.53
CA LEU A 171 -3.51 -10.42 -19.92
C LEU A 171 -3.70 -9.51 -21.15
N ILE A 172 -2.98 -8.39 -21.23
CA ILE A 172 -3.00 -7.49 -22.39
C ILE A 172 -2.46 -8.21 -23.62
N SER A 173 -1.35 -8.95 -23.48
CA SER A 173 -0.73 -9.67 -24.60
C SER A 173 -1.64 -10.74 -25.20
N ILE A 174 -2.44 -11.42 -24.37
CA ILE A 174 -3.43 -12.39 -24.85
C ILE A 174 -4.58 -11.66 -25.56
N GLY A 175 -5.15 -10.63 -24.92
CA GLY A 175 -6.27 -9.88 -25.49
C GLY A 175 -5.93 -9.14 -26.80
N SER A 176 -4.64 -8.88 -27.07
CA SER A 176 -4.17 -8.31 -28.34
C SER A 176 -3.95 -9.34 -29.45
N ARG A 177 -3.79 -10.64 -29.12
CA ARG A 177 -3.62 -11.71 -30.12
C ARG A 177 -4.94 -12.15 -30.76
N ASP A 178 -6.05 -11.94 -30.05
CA ASP A 178 -7.39 -12.33 -30.48
C ASP A 178 -8.13 -11.21 -31.26
N ARG A 179 -7.41 -10.15 -31.67
CA ARG A 179 -7.90 -9.06 -32.54
C ARG A 179 -7.11 -9.00 -33.83
#